data_AF-F0W504-F1
#
_entry.id   AF-F0W504-F1
#
_cell.length_a   1.000
_cell.length_b   1.000
_cell.length_c   1.000
_cell.angle_alpha   90.00
_cell.angle_beta   90.00
_cell.angle_gamma   90.00
#
_symmetry.space_group_name_H-M   'P 1'
#
loop_
_entity.id
_entity.type
_entity.pdbx_description
1 polymer ?
#
loop_
_entity_poly.entity_id
_entity_poly.type
_entity_poly.pdbx_seq_one_letter_code
_entity_poly.pdbx_strand_id
1 'polypeptide(L)'
;MCLAVSSSTGEQMLHLSFSTPAEPFVQNLALHDTLIMQTSYFIFLQLLLQAPFSISQSLSQLDNVVIRDSLPVFRAIPPGVGCHEIYRTNSDGSATVICEGGSVQMQPWVSRALRLQRLATYRRDICTMQVIGSHNSAISRAYGFGVSDYPSNKNTTEDQYLNTSNQFFSVLDQLQLGVRFIEVDLHYFGNDLRVAHCGAVGLIGCEPSSSGIPTYDRPSVNNVLIEIATWLKKSTDQFVFVLFDGDTIFPQQNKVSILINYIKSHFVNTEIYRPSDKSRTENWPSIKQLLKMKKRVMFFTRYDYSTQDEGYLFFRDNVCNSIEPSLPLSKYPECKFTKSGLTTKDLYNRLDRVLSTELRYGLINGDGELGPNINV
;
A
#
# COMPACT_ATOMS: atom_id res chain seq x y z
N MET A 1 5.44 11.71 15.65
CA MET A 1 6.70 11.31 16.31
C MET A 1 7.21 12.50 17.11
N CYS A 2 7.40 12.39 18.42
CA CYS A 2 8.01 13.46 19.23
C CYS A 2 9.49 13.62 18.84
N LEU A 3 9.76 14.28 17.72
CA LEU A 3 11.10 14.65 17.32
C LEU A 3 11.45 15.96 18.02
N ALA A 4 12.34 15.90 19.01
CA ALA A 4 13.04 17.08 19.46
C ALA A 4 13.99 17.52 18.34
N VAL A 5 13.59 18.53 17.56
CA VAL A 5 14.53 19.26 16.69
C VAL A 5 15.18 20.33 17.56
N SER A 6 16.31 19.98 18.18
CA SER A 6 17.26 20.96 18.68
C SER A 6 17.91 21.61 17.47
N SER A 7 17.51 22.83 17.11
CA SER A 7 18.19 23.62 16.09
C SER A 7 19.39 24.32 16.70
N SER A 8 20.60 23.86 16.37
CA SER A 8 21.80 24.67 16.55
C SER A 8 22.64 24.63 15.28
N THR A 9 22.87 25.82 14.75
CA THR A 9 23.96 26.27 13.85
C THR A 9 23.96 25.79 12.40
N GLY A 10 24.03 26.76 11.50
CA GLY A 10 23.93 26.60 10.06
C GLY A 10 25.27 26.53 9.33
N GLU A 11 25.19 26.45 8.00
CA GLU A 11 26.20 26.98 7.07
C GLU A 11 25.74 26.89 5.61
N GLN A 12 26.00 28.01 4.92
CA GLN A 12 26.32 28.29 3.52
C GLN A 12 26.01 27.27 2.40
N MET A 13 25.28 27.76 1.38
CA MET A 13 25.07 27.11 0.07
C MET A 13 26.24 27.39 -0.88
N LEU A 14 26.82 26.32 -1.43
CA LEU A 14 27.71 26.34 -2.59
C LEU A 14 26.87 26.07 -3.87
N HIS A 15 26.87 27.03 -4.79
CA HIS A 15 26.29 26.91 -6.14
C HIS A 15 27.30 26.23 -7.08
N LEU A 16 26.87 25.20 -7.80
CA LEU A 16 27.56 24.68 -8.99
C LEU A 16 26.56 24.58 -10.16
N SER A 17 26.86 25.32 -11.22
CA SER A 17 26.20 25.30 -12.52
C SER A 17 26.93 24.37 -13.48
N PHE A 18 26.20 23.64 -14.33
CA PHE A 18 26.76 22.95 -15.50
C PHE A 18 25.99 23.34 -16.76
N SER A 19 26.74 23.77 -17.76
CA SER A 19 26.34 24.14 -19.12
C SER A 19 26.43 22.95 -20.07
N THR A 20 25.48 22.87 -21.02
CA THR A 20 25.51 22.01 -22.21
C THR A 20 26.52 22.53 -23.25
N PRO A 21 26.82 21.73 -24.30
CA PRO A 21 26.25 22.10 -25.61
C PRO A 21 25.85 20.92 -26.52
N ALA A 22 25.03 21.28 -27.52
CA ALA A 22 24.49 20.47 -28.61
C ALA A 22 25.42 20.46 -29.85
N GLU A 23 25.37 19.40 -30.67
CA GLU A 23 24.91 19.34 -32.09
C GLU A 23 26.08 19.00 -33.05
N PRO A 24 25.91 18.73 -34.37
CA PRO A 24 24.95 17.85 -35.08
C PRO A 24 25.67 16.95 -36.12
N PHE A 25 24.98 16.07 -36.87
CA PHE A 25 25.33 15.85 -38.30
C PHE A 25 24.19 15.22 -39.11
N VAL A 26 24.07 15.75 -40.34
CA VAL A 26 23.09 15.55 -41.41
C VAL A 26 23.48 14.37 -42.29
N GLN A 27 22.52 13.64 -42.87
CA GLN A 27 22.65 13.15 -44.26
C GLN A 27 21.30 12.83 -44.93
N ASN A 28 21.20 13.34 -46.15
CA ASN A 28 20.16 13.18 -47.17
C ASN A 28 19.83 11.72 -47.47
N LEU A 29 18.59 11.45 -47.89
CA LEU A 29 18.33 10.67 -49.10
C LEU A 29 16.90 10.95 -49.62
N ALA A 30 16.83 11.85 -50.59
CA ALA A 30 15.67 12.03 -51.46
C ALA A 30 15.87 11.16 -52.69
N LEU A 31 15.00 10.15 -52.89
CA LEU A 31 14.71 9.47 -54.15
C LEU A 31 13.84 8.25 -53.84
N HIS A 32 12.54 8.40 -53.57
CA HIS A 32 11.54 7.31 -53.64
C HIS A 32 10.07 7.80 -53.65
N ASP A 33 9.78 8.96 -54.26
CA ASP A 33 8.48 9.65 -54.08
C ASP A 33 7.45 9.52 -55.23
N THR A 34 7.56 8.54 -56.13
CA THR A 34 6.60 8.44 -57.26
C THR A 34 5.89 7.09 -57.41
N LEU A 35 6.15 6.12 -56.53
CA LEU A 35 5.41 4.84 -56.52
C LEU A 35 4.50 4.64 -55.29
N ILE A 36 4.59 5.51 -54.27
CA ILE A 36 3.80 5.39 -53.02
C ILE A 36 2.43 6.09 -53.11
N MET A 37 2.25 7.09 -53.98
CA MET A 37 1.00 7.86 -54.06
C MET A 37 -0.19 7.14 -54.69
N GLN A 38 0.00 6.04 -55.44
CA GLN A 38 -1.12 5.31 -56.06
C GLN A 38 -1.72 4.22 -55.16
N THR A 39 -0.93 3.68 -54.22
CA THR A 39 -1.38 2.66 -53.25
C THR A 39 -2.10 3.29 -52.05
N SER A 40 -1.79 4.54 -51.70
CA SER A 40 -2.44 5.26 -50.59
C SER A 40 -3.91 5.63 -50.87
N TYR A 41 -4.28 5.89 -52.13
CA TYR A 41 -5.66 6.24 -52.50
C TYR A 41 -6.63 5.07 -52.35
N PHE A 42 -6.18 3.85 -52.64
CA PHE A 42 -7.01 2.64 -52.50
C PHE A 42 -7.31 2.32 -51.03
N ILE A 43 -6.34 2.49 -50.13
CA ILE A 43 -6.52 2.27 -48.69
C ILE A 43 -7.45 3.33 -48.08
N PHE A 44 -7.33 4.60 -48.51
CA PHE A 44 -8.18 5.69 -48.03
C PHE A 44 -9.65 5.54 -48.46
N LEU A 45 -9.89 5.07 -49.68
CA LEU A 45 -11.25 4.81 -50.18
C LEU A 45 -11.91 3.61 -49.48
N GLN A 46 -11.12 2.57 -49.15
CA GLN A 46 -11.61 1.41 -48.41
C GLN A 46 -11.98 1.75 -46.95
N LEU A 47 -11.23 2.65 -46.30
CA LEU A 47 -11.55 3.16 -44.97
C LEU A 47 -12.80 4.06 -44.95
N LEU A 48 -13.00 4.90 -45.99
CA LEU A 48 -14.19 5.75 -46.12
C LEU A 48 -15.48 4.96 -46.36
N LEU A 49 -15.40 3.81 -47.04
CA LEU A 49 -16.55 2.92 -47.30
C LEU A 49 -16.94 2.04 -46.10
N GLN A 50 -16.04 1.82 -45.13
CA GLN A 50 -16.33 1.06 -43.89
C GLN A 50 -16.84 1.94 -42.74
N ALA A 51 -16.55 3.25 -42.76
CA ALA A 51 -16.99 4.21 -41.75
C ALA A 51 -18.52 4.23 -41.49
N PRO A 52 -19.43 4.14 -42.49
CA PRO A 52 -20.86 4.22 -42.22
C PRO A 52 -21.45 2.95 -41.58
N PHE A 53 -20.81 1.78 -41.72
CA PHE A 53 -21.26 0.53 -41.08
C PHE A 53 -20.88 0.44 -39.60
N SER A 54 -19.76 1.05 -39.19
CA SER A 54 -19.36 1.11 -37.77
C SER A 54 -20.17 2.14 -36.97
N ILE A 55 -20.65 3.21 -37.62
CA ILE A 55 -21.47 4.24 -36.95
C ILE A 55 -22.90 3.74 -36.73
N SER A 56 -23.47 2.94 -37.64
CA SER A 56 -24.84 2.41 -37.46
C SER A 56 -24.95 1.33 -36.38
N GLN A 57 -23.92 0.50 -36.18
CA GLN A 57 -23.90 -0.46 -35.06
C GLN A 57 -23.68 0.21 -33.69
N SER A 58 -22.98 1.36 -33.67
CA SER A 58 -22.76 2.15 -32.46
C SER A 58 -24.04 2.87 -32.02
N LEU A 59 -24.85 3.37 -32.97
CA LEU A 59 -26.08 4.11 -32.66
C LEU A 59 -27.25 3.20 -32.24
N SER A 60 -27.29 1.94 -32.67
CA SER A 60 -28.31 0.99 -32.21
C SER A 60 -28.07 0.40 -30.81
N GLN A 61 -26.91 0.66 -30.20
CA GLN A 61 -26.62 0.30 -28.80
C GLN A 61 -26.83 1.46 -27.81
N LEU A 62 -27.21 2.66 -28.28
CA LEU A 62 -27.38 3.84 -27.43
C LEU A 62 -28.80 4.02 -26.85
N ASP A 63 -29.78 3.25 -27.27
CA ASP A 63 -31.19 3.43 -26.85
C ASP A 63 -31.67 2.48 -25.73
N ASN A 64 -30.77 2.02 -24.87
CA ASN A 64 -31.15 1.38 -23.60
C ASN A 64 -30.23 1.76 -22.42
N VAL A 65 -29.60 2.93 -22.48
CA VAL A 65 -29.05 3.54 -21.26
C VAL A 65 -30.21 4.20 -20.52
N VAL A 66 -30.88 3.41 -19.70
CA VAL A 66 -31.61 3.95 -18.55
C VAL A 66 -30.59 4.81 -17.81
N ILE A 67 -30.75 6.14 -17.90
CA ILE A 67 -30.06 7.09 -17.04
C ILE A 67 -30.57 6.80 -15.63
N ARG A 68 -29.97 5.80 -14.97
CA ARG A 68 -29.91 5.77 -13.52
C ARG A 68 -29.23 7.08 -13.16
N ASP A 69 -29.88 7.91 -12.35
CA ASP A 69 -29.25 9.04 -11.68
C ASP A 69 -27.83 8.65 -11.31
N SER A 70 -26.85 9.29 -11.95
CA SER A 70 -25.44 8.99 -11.76
C SER A 70 -25.13 9.21 -10.29
N LEU A 71 -24.94 8.12 -9.54
CA LEU A 71 -24.49 8.21 -8.16
C LEU A 71 -23.28 9.16 -8.12
N PRO A 72 -23.26 10.19 -7.27
CA PRO A 72 -22.18 11.15 -7.25
C PRO A 72 -20.87 10.41 -7.00
N VAL A 73 -19.94 10.50 -7.96
CA VAL A 73 -18.63 9.85 -7.84
C VAL A 73 -17.90 10.49 -6.66
N PHE A 74 -17.62 9.68 -5.64
CA PHE A 74 -16.95 10.14 -4.43
C PHE A 74 -15.46 10.38 -4.72
N ARG A 75 -14.92 11.56 -4.35
CA ARG A 75 -13.48 11.81 -4.43
C ARG A 75 -12.82 11.38 -3.13
N ALA A 76 -12.16 10.23 -3.14
CA ALA A 76 -11.52 9.63 -1.97
C ALA A 76 -10.15 10.22 -1.61
N ILE A 77 -9.60 11.11 -2.45
CA ILE A 77 -8.29 11.75 -2.28
C ILE A 77 -8.37 12.84 -1.19
N PRO A 78 -7.53 12.82 -0.15
CA PRO A 78 -7.52 13.84 0.89
C PRO A 78 -7.28 15.27 0.34
N PRO A 79 -7.81 16.32 1.01
CA PRO A 79 -7.56 17.70 0.62
C PRO A 79 -6.06 18.04 0.59
N GLY A 80 -5.62 18.77 -0.43
CA GLY A 80 -4.23 19.21 -0.58
C GLY A 80 -3.25 18.16 -1.10
N VAL A 81 -3.70 16.94 -1.39
CA VAL A 81 -2.88 15.91 -2.03
C VAL A 81 -2.91 16.08 -3.55
N GLY A 82 -1.73 16.24 -4.15
CA GLY A 82 -1.53 16.19 -5.60
C GLY A 82 -1.14 14.77 -6.04
N CYS A 83 -1.80 14.25 -7.07
CA CYS A 83 -1.51 12.94 -7.66
C CYS A 83 -2.13 12.83 -9.07
N HIS A 84 -1.89 11.72 -9.78
CA HIS A 84 -2.64 11.41 -10.99
C HIS A 84 -3.99 10.80 -10.60
N GLU A 85 -5.09 11.50 -10.87
CA GLU A 85 -6.43 11.04 -10.49
C GLU A 85 -6.98 10.03 -11.51
N ILE A 86 -7.51 8.91 -11.03
CA ILE A 86 -8.17 7.89 -11.85
C ILE A 86 -9.54 7.53 -11.26
N TYR A 87 -10.44 7.07 -12.12
CA TYR A 87 -11.70 6.47 -11.72
C TYR A 87 -11.47 4.98 -11.42
N ARG A 88 -11.89 4.55 -10.23
CA ARG A 88 -11.99 3.13 -9.88
C ARG A 88 -13.46 2.76 -9.79
N THR A 89 -13.87 1.79 -10.60
CA THR A 89 -15.23 1.24 -10.60
C THR A 89 -15.19 -0.20 -10.08
N ASN A 90 -16.00 -0.48 -9.07
CA ASN A 90 -16.21 -1.82 -8.55
C ASN A 90 -17.26 -2.57 -9.40
N SER A 91 -17.32 -3.89 -9.26
CA SER A 91 -18.25 -4.78 -9.96
C SER A 91 -19.73 -4.49 -9.70
N ASP A 92 -20.05 -3.82 -8.60
CA ASP A 92 -21.41 -3.35 -8.26
C ASP A 92 -21.78 -2.01 -8.95
N GLY A 93 -20.88 -1.45 -9.76
CA GLY A 93 -21.04 -0.18 -10.46
C GLY A 93 -20.72 1.05 -9.60
N SER A 94 -20.35 0.88 -8.32
CA SER A 94 -19.89 2.00 -7.50
C SER A 94 -18.55 2.53 -8.01
N ALA A 95 -18.40 3.86 -8.03
CA ALA A 95 -17.22 4.52 -8.58
C ALA A 95 -16.66 5.57 -7.61
N THR A 96 -15.34 5.64 -7.54
CA THR A 96 -14.58 6.61 -6.73
C THR A 96 -13.43 7.21 -7.53
N VAL A 97 -13.08 8.45 -7.23
CA VAL A 97 -11.85 9.09 -7.72
C VAL A 97 -10.75 8.90 -6.68
N ILE A 98 -9.66 8.26 -7.09
CA ILE A 98 -8.49 7.92 -6.26
C ILE A 98 -7.20 8.39 -6.94
N CYS A 99 -6.10 8.40 -6.20
CA CYS A 99 -4.78 8.50 -6.81
C CYS A 99 -4.43 7.17 -7.49
N GLU A 100 -3.90 7.24 -8.71
CA GLU A 100 -3.23 6.10 -9.34
C GLU A 100 -2.06 5.65 -8.45
N GLY A 101 -1.89 4.34 -8.29
CA GLY A 101 -0.86 3.79 -7.41
C GLY A 101 0.55 4.27 -7.79
N GLY A 102 1.22 4.91 -6.83
CA GLY A 102 2.56 5.46 -7.00
C GLY A 102 2.60 6.83 -7.68
N SER A 103 1.47 7.52 -7.79
CA SER A 103 1.39 8.87 -8.38
C SER A 103 1.33 9.99 -7.35
N VAL A 104 1.25 9.68 -6.05
CA VAL A 104 1.20 10.70 -5.00
C VAL A 104 2.47 11.57 -5.02
N GLN A 105 2.25 12.87 -5.16
CA GLN A 105 3.32 13.84 -5.24
C GLN A 105 3.80 14.22 -3.85
N MET A 106 5.10 14.03 -3.61
CA MET A 106 5.75 14.45 -2.38
C MET A 106 6.64 15.67 -2.65
N GLN A 107 6.52 16.70 -1.82
CA GLN A 107 7.40 17.86 -1.92
C GLN A 107 8.87 17.44 -1.72
N PRO A 108 9.84 17.98 -2.49
CA PRO A 108 11.23 17.53 -2.43
C PRO A 108 11.87 17.58 -1.04
N TRP A 109 11.49 18.55 -0.21
CA TRP A 109 12.03 18.66 1.15
C TRP A 109 11.53 17.53 2.07
N VAL A 110 10.27 17.09 1.93
CA VAL A 110 9.71 15.95 2.69
C VAL A 110 10.45 14.68 2.32
N SER A 111 10.69 14.45 1.03
CA SER A 111 11.47 13.29 0.55
C SER A 111 12.87 13.26 1.16
N ARG A 112 13.56 14.41 1.18
CA ARG A 112 14.90 14.53 1.79
C ARG A 112 14.87 14.29 3.29
N ALA A 113 13.90 14.85 4.01
CA ALA A 113 13.74 14.66 5.45
C ALA A 113 13.51 13.18 5.80
N LEU A 114 12.60 12.51 5.09
CA LEU A 114 12.35 11.07 5.27
C LEU A 114 13.58 10.23 4.94
N ARG A 115 14.32 10.58 3.89
CA ARG A 115 15.58 9.89 3.56
C ARG A 115 16.61 10.04 4.69
N LEU A 116 16.78 11.23 5.24
CA LEU A 116 17.69 11.47 6.35
C LEU A 116 17.30 10.66 7.60
N GLN A 117 16.00 10.66 7.95
CA GLN A 117 15.47 9.87 9.05
C GLN A 117 15.73 8.36 8.84
N ARG A 118 15.52 7.84 7.62
CA ARG A 118 15.86 6.44 7.28
C ARG A 118 17.35 6.16 7.43
N LEU A 119 18.22 7.03 6.94
CA LEU A 119 19.67 6.82 7.05
C LEU A 119 20.16 6.83 8.50
N ALA A 120 19.53 7.63 9.37
CA ALA A 120 19.83 7.63 10.80
C ALA A 120 19.39 6.33 11.49
N THR A 121 18.21 5.82 11.14
CA THR A 121 17.63 4.60 11.73
C THR A 121 18.27 3.32 11.20
N TYR A 122 18.71 3.28 9.94
CA TYR A 122 19.30 2.10 9.30
C TYR A 122 20.63 1.62 9.89
N ARG A 123 21.28 2.45 10.72
CA ARG A 123 22.49 2.08 11.46
C ARG A 123 22.21 1.30 12.73
N ARG A 124 20.96 1.35 13.22
CA ARG A 124 20.50 0.60 14.40
C ARG A 124 20.09 -0.81 13.99
N ASP A 125 20.16 -1.75 14.93
CA ASP A 125 19.62 -3.09 14.72
C ASP A 125 18.08 -3.04 14.56
N ILE A 126 17.51 -4.11 14.02
CA ILE A 126 16.04 -4.22 13.82
C ILE A 126 15.26 -3.96 15.11
N CYS A 127 15.81 -4.31 16.28
CA CYS A 127 15.11 -4.17 17.56
C CYS A 127 15.22 -2.76 18.16
N THR A 128 16.04 -1.86 17.62
CA THR A 128 16.27 -0.51 18.19
C THR A 128 16.07 0.63 17.19
N MET A 129 15.83 0.28 15.92
CA MET A 129 15.46 1.23 14.89
C MET A 129 14.03 1.73 15.09
N GLN A 130 13.76 2.91 14.56
CA GLN A 130 12.39 3.41 14.43
C GLN A 130 12.00 3.34 12.96
N VAL A 131 10.82 2.81 12.68
CA VAL A 131 10.32 2.64 11.32
C VAL A 131 8.91 3.18 11.22
N ILE A 132 8.61 3.88 10.12
CA ILE A 132 7.25 4.31 9.83
C ILE A 132 6.50 3.10 9.30
N GLY A 133 5.44 2.72 10.00
CA GLY A 133 4.54 1.64 9.62
C GLY A 133 3.14 2.13 9.29
N SER A 134 2.37 1.27 8.64
CA SER A 134 0.92 1.43 8.46
C SER A 134 0.22 0.18 8.99
N HIS A 135 -1.00 0.36 9.48
CA HIS A 135 -1.87 -0.71 9.98
C HIS A 135 -2.92 -1.01 8.93
N ASN A 136 -3.13 -2.30 8.62
CA ASN A 136 -4.02 -2.77 7.56
C ASN A 136 -3.75 -2.05 6.22
N SER A 137 -2.50 -2.01 5.80
CA SER A 137 -1.99 -1.13 4.72
C SER A 137 -2.76 -1.23 3.42
N ALA A 138 -3.24 -2.43 3.09
CA ALA A 138 -3.98 -2.68 1.85
C ALA A 138 -5.52 -2.55 2.00
N ILE A 139 -6.03 -2.29 3.21
CA ILE A 139 -7.42 -1.88 3.45
C ILE A 139 -7.52 -0.38 3.17
N SER A 140 -7.43 -0.03 1.88
CA SER A 140 -7.30 1.35 1.44
C SER A 140 -8.31 1.76 0.38
N ARG A 141 -8.64 3.06 0.36
CA ARG A 141 -9.52 3.65 -0.65
C ARG A 141 -8.97 3.48 -2.07
N ALA A 142 -7.66 3.49 -2.23
CA ALA A 142 -7.01 3.22 -3.54
C ALA A 142 -7.34 1.82 -4.09
N TYR A 143 -7.67 0.87 -3.21
CA TYR A 143 -8.12 -0.47 -3.58
C TYR A 143 -9.64 -0.65 -3.58
N GLY A 144 -10.41 0.42 -3.39
CA GLY A 144 -11.87 0.42 -3.44
C GLY A 144 -12.55 0.17 -2.10
N PHE A 145 -11.80 0.04 -1.00
CA PHE A 145 -12.39 0.01 0.34
C PHE A 145 -13.04 1.36 0.67
N GLY A 146 -14.15 1.33 1.39
CA GLY A 146 -14.89 2.53 1.80
C GLY A 146 -15.63 3.29 0.71
N VAL A 147 -15.75 2.72 -0.50
CA VAL A 147 -16.50 3.37 -1.60
C VAL A 147 -17.99 3.44 -1.26
N SER A 148 -18.54 2.39 -0.64
CA SER A 148 -19.95 2.39 -0.21
C SER A 148 -20.18 3.08 1.13
N ASP A 149 -19.14 3.50 1.85
CA ASP A 149 -19.28 4.20 3.13
C ASP A 149 -19.95 5.56 2.92
N TYR A 150 -19.56 6.28 1.87
CA TYR A 150 -20.06 7.64 1.59
C TYR A 150 -21.57 7.71 1.35
N PRO A 151 -22.19 6.92 0.44
CA PRO A 151 -23.65 6.93 0.29
C PRO A 151 -24.35 6.40 1.54
N SER A 152 -23.78 5.41 2.23
CA SER A 152 -24.35 4.86 3.46
C SER A 152 -24.40 5.92 4.56
N ASN A 153 -23.32 6.69 4.75
CA ASN A 153 -23.20 7.62 5.87
C ASN A 153 -23.98 8.95 5.73
N LYS A 154 -24.58 9.23 4.57
CA LYS A 154 -25.17 10.56 4.30
C LYS A 154 -26.32 10.93 5.24
N ASN A 155 -27.05 9.96 5.79
CA ASN A 155 -28.22 10.17 6.66
C ASN A 155 -28.32 9.16 7.82
N THR A 156 -27.21 8.56 8.23
CA THR A 156 -27.19 7.49 9.23
C THR A 156 -27.00 8.03 10.64
N THR A 157 -27.65 7.37 11.59
CA THR A 157 -27.36 7.49 13.02
C THR A 157 -26.02 6.83 13.36
N GLU A 158 -25.49 7.11 14.55
CA GLU A 158 -24.15 6.66 14.96
C GLU A 158 -23.99 5.12 14.94
N ASP A 159 -25.07 4.39 15.21
CA ASP A 159 -25.15 2.93 15.14
C ASP A 159 -25.10 2.34 13.73
N GLN A 160 -25.26 3.19 12.71
CA GLN A 160 -25.25 2.81 11.31
C GLN A 160 -24.03 3.36 10.55
N TYR A 161 -23.17 4.14 11.21
CA TYR A 161 -22.01 4.75 10.59
C TYR A 161 -20.95 3.70 10.20
N LEU A 162 -20.48 3.73 8.96
CA LEU A 162 -19.48 2.82 8.44
C LEU A 162 -18.20 3.57 8.03
N ASN A 163 -17.04 3.10 8.47
CA ASN A 163 -15.76 3.45 7.88
C ASN A 163 -14.98 2.15 7.69
N THR A 164 -14.83 1.72 6.45
CA THR A 164 -14.34 0.39 6.10
C THR A 164 -12.97 0.44 5.42
N SER A 165 -12.35 1.62 5.41
CA SER A 165 -10.99 1.84 4.92
C SER A 165 -10.09 2.35 6.05
N ASN A 166 -8.91 1.76 6.21
CA ASN A 166 -7.87 2.24 7.14
C ASN A 166 -6.96 3.29 6.51
N GLN A 167 -6.72 3.18 5.20
CA GLN A 167 -5.73 3.99 4.50
C GLN A 167 -6.34 4.73 3.32
N PHE A 168 -5.80 5.88 2.95
CA PHE A 168 -6.22 6.61 1.75
C PHE A 168 -5.50 6.12 0.50
N PHE A 169 -4.22 5.74 0.65
CA PHE A 169 -3.30 5.55 -0.47
C PHE A 169 -3.00 4.07 -0.75
N SER A 170 -2.54 3.77 -1.97
CA SER A 170 -2.06 2.42 -2.31
C SER A 170 -0.83 2.04 -1.47
N VAL A 171 -0.48 0.76 -1.40
CA VAL A 171 0.76 0.30 -0.77
C VAL A 171 1.97 0.92 -1.49
N LEU A 172 1.93 1.03 -2.82
CA LEU A 172 2.97 1.70 -3.58
C LEU A 172 3.17 3.17 -3.17
N ASP A 173 2.08 3.93 -3.01
CA ASP A 173 2.13 5.32 -2.52
C ASP A 173 2.64 5.39 -1.08
N GLN A 174 2.19 4.50 -0.19
CA GLN A 174 2.66 4.42 1.19
C GLN A 174 4.19 4.21 1.25
N LEU A 175 4.73 3.34 0.41
CA LEU A 175 6.17 3.13 0.27
C LEU A 175 6.89 4.40 -0.23
N GLN A 176 6.31 5.15 -1.17
CA GLN A 176 6.86 6.44 -1.62
C GLN A 176 6.85 7.50 -0.51
N LEU A 177 5.79 7.52 0.29
CA LEU A 177 5.60 8.39 1.44
C LEU A 177 6.46 8.00 2.66
N GLY A 178 7.28 6.97 2.53
CA GLY A 178 8.31 6.63 3.52
C GLY A 178 7.96 5.49 4.47
N VAL A 179 6.78 4.88 4.33
CA VAL A 179 6.40 3.68 5.09
C VAL A 179 7.34 2.52 4.72
N ARG A 180 7.85 1.80 5.71
CA ARG A 180 8.73 0.62 5.52
C ARG A 180 8.27 -0.59 6.33
N PHE A 181 7.19 -0.45 7.08
CA PHE A 181 6.50 -1.57 7.73
C PHE A 181 5.06 -1.61 7.21
N ILE A 182 4.76 -2.64 6.43
CA ILE A 182 3.48 -2.86 5.76
C ILE A 182 2.79 -4.01 6.46
N GLU A 183 1.52 -3.88 6.77
CA GLU A 183 0.68 -4.97 7.22
C GLU A 183 -0.39 -5.28 6.19
N VAL A 184 -0.59 -6.56 5.94
CA VAL A 184 -1.56 -7.07 4.98
C VAL A 184 -2.42 -8.08 5.69
N ASP A 185 -3.65 -7.70 5.96
CA ASP A 185 -4.69 -8.59 6.44
C ASP A 185 -5.08 -9.50 5.29
N LEU A 186 -5.07 -10.81 5.50
CA LEU A 186 -5.33 -11.79 4.46
C LEU A 186 -6.33 -12.84 4.90
N HIS A 187 -7.32 -13.07 4.05
CA HIS A 187 -8.30 -14.13 4.22
C HIS A 187 -8.41 -14.94 2.92
N TYR A 188 -8.76 -16.21 3.06
CA TYR A 188 -8.93 -17.10 1.91
C TYR A 188 -10.39 -17.17 1.47
N PHE A 189 -10.71 -16.58 0.32
CA PHE A 189 -12.04 -16.68 -0.29
C PHE A 189 -11.98 -16.42 -1.80
N GLY A 190 -12.97 -16.93 -2.54
CA GLY A 190 -12.98 -16.82 -4.01
C GLY A 190 -11.76 -17.49 -4.65
N ASN A 191 -11.28 -18.60 -4.06
CA ASN A 191 -10.11 -19.38 -4.48
C ASN A 191 -8.78 -18.61 -4.50
N ASP A 192 -8.65 -17.54 -3.71
CA ASP A 192 -7.42 -16.75 -3.60
C ASP A 192 -7.21 -16.26 -2.16
N LEU A 193 -5.97 -15.91 -1.81
CA LEU A 193 -5.67 -15.07 -0.65
C LEU A 193 -5.94 -13.62 -1.03
N ARG A 194 -6.93 -13.03 -0.37
CA ARG A 194 -7.39 -11.67 -0.64
C ARG A 194 -7.26 -10.81 0.59
N VAL A 195 -7.07 -9.53 0.34
CA VAL A 195 -7.05 -8.52 1.39
C VAL A 195 -8.47 -8.32 1.91
N ALA A 196 -8.66 -8.46 3.21
CA ALA A 196 -9.90 -8.14 3.90
C ALA A 196 -9.61 -7.94 5.38
N HIS A 197 -10.41 -7.10 6.06
CA HIS A 197 -10.37 -7.00 7.51
C HIS A 197 -11.64 -7.66 8.05
N CYS A 198 -11.50 -8.90 8.51
CA CYS A 198 -12.59 -9.66 9.10
C CYS A 198 -12.35 -9.68 10.60
N GLY A 199 -13.22 -9.02 11.38
CA GLY A 199 -13.06 -8.92 12.83
C GLY A 199 -12.92 -10.31 13.48
N ALA A 200 -12.48 -10.33 14.74
CA ALA A 200 -12.07 -11.55 15.46
C ALA A 200 -13.07 -12.74 15.45
N VAL A 201 -14.34 -12.50 15.10
CA VAL A 201 -15.42 -13.50 15.02
C VAL A 201 -15.72 -13.97 13.58
N GLY A 202 -14.91 -13.59 12.59
CA GLY A 202 -14.93 -14.11 11.21
C GLY A 202 -16.12 -13.68 10.33
N LEU A 203 -17.16 -13.07 10.89
CA LEU A 203 -18.38 -12.70 10.16
C LEU A 203 -18.49 -11.19 9.87
N ILE A 204 -18.00 -10.32 10.77
CA ILE A 204 -18.10 -8.87 10.61
C ILE A 204 -16.88 -8.36 9.84
N GLY A 205 -17.09 -7.70 8.71
CA GLY A 205 -16.03 -7.14 7.85
C GLY A 205 -15.53 -8.07 6.73
N CYS A 206 -15.86 -9.37 6.79
CA CYS A 206 -15.63 -10.32 5.70
C CYS A 206 -16.77 -10.33 4.66
N GLU A 207 -17.97 -9.89 5.04
CA GLU A 207 -19.11 -9.76 4.14
C GLU A 207 -19.03 -8.44 3.34
N PRO A 208 -19.39 -8.43 2.03
CA PRO A 208 -19.41 -7.22 1.20
C PRO A 208 -20.10 -6.03 1.87
N SER A 209 -21.26 -6.29 2.47
CA SER A 209 -22.10 -5.30 3.16
C SER A 209 -21.40 -4.63 4.33
N SER A 210 -20.37 -5.26 4.90
CA SER A 210 -19.62 -4.76 6.05
C SER A 210 -18.21 -4.31 5.67
N SER A 211 -17.67 -4.72 4.53
CA SER A 211 -16.30 -4.36 4.10
C SER A 211 -16.21 -3.12 3.20
N GLY A 212 -17.37 -2.61 2.77
CA GLY A 212 -17.49 -1.47 1.88
C GLY A 212 -16.94 -1.66 0.46
N ILE A 213 -16.73 -2.92 0.06
CA ILE A 213 -16.24 -3.35 -1.25
C ILE A 213 -16.81 -4.75 -1.58
N PRO A 214 -17.20 -5.04 -2.84
CA PRO A 214 -17.62 -6.39 -3.22
C PRO A 214 -16.50 -7.44 -3.04
N THR A 215 -16.86 -8.67 -2.67
CA THR A 215 -15.91 -9.76 -2.38
C THR A 215 -14.87 -9.96 -3.49
N TYR A 216 -15.30 -9.96 -4.74
CA TYR A 216 -14.41 -10.24 -5.87
C TYR A 216 -13.54 -9.06 -6.29
N ASP A 217 -13.87 -7.84 -5.86
CA ASP A 217 -13.09 -6.62 -6.12
C ASP A 217 -11.98 -6.39 -5.10
N ARG A 218 -12.03 -7.10 -3.96
CA ARG A 218 -10.96 -7.09 -2.96
C ARG A 218 -9.63 -7.50 -3.58
N PRO A 219 -8.55 -6.75 -3.36
CA PRO A 219 -7.29 -7.01 -4.04
C PRO A 219 -6.72 -8.36 -3.60
N SER A 220 -6.14 -9.09 -4.56
CA SER A 220 -5.34 -10.27 -4.26
C SER A 220 -4.09 -9.87 -3.47
N VAL A 221 -3.74 -10.67 -2.46
CA VAL A 221 -2.45 -10.52 -1.74
C VAL A 221 -1.28 -10.64 -2.71
N ASN A 222 -1.42 -11.45 -3.76
CA ASN A 222 -0.44 -11.57 -4.82
C ASN A 222 -0.14 -10.22 -5.48
N ASN A 223 -1.17 -9.41 -5.76
CA ASN A 223 -1.00 -8.10 -6.39
C ASN A 223 -0.31 -7.11 -5.45
N VAL A 224 -0.61 -7.14 -4.15
CA VAL A 224 0.09 -6.32 -3.15
C VAL A 224 1.59 -6.68 -3.11
N LEU A 225 1.92 -7.97 -3.18
CA LEU A 225 3.30 -8.43 -3.24
C LEU A 225 4.02 -8.03 -4.53
N ILE A 226 3.32 -8.02 -5.68
CA ILE A 226 3.84 -7.49 -6.94
C ILE A 226 4.19 -6.01 -6.82
N GLU A 227 3.34 -5.20 -6.18
CA GLU A 227 3.61 -3.76 -5.96
C GLU A 227 4.88 -3.57 -5.12
N ILE A 228 5.00 -4.27 -3.99
CA ILE A 228 6.15 -4.19 -3.09
C ILE A 228 7.43 -4.64 -3.82
N ALA A 229 7.38 -5.78 -4.52
CA ALA A 229 8.52 -6.31 -5.26
C ALA A 229 8.95 -5.36 -6.39
N THR A 230 7.99 -4.81 -7.14
CA THR A 230 8.26 -3.86 -8.23
C THR A 230 8.88 -2.57 -7.70
N TRP A 231 8.41 -2.08 -6.56
CA TRP A 231 8.99 -0.91 -5.92
C TRP A 231 10.41 -1.18 -5.41
N LEU A 232 10.65 -2.33 -4.78
CA LEU A 232 11.98 -2.72 -4.30
C LEU A 232 12.98 -2.88 -5.45
N LYS A 233 12.55 -3.34 -6.63
CA LYS A 233 13.41 -3.43 -7.84
C LYS A 233 13.90 -2.07 -8.35
N LYS A 234 13.15 -1.00 -8.11
CA LYS A 234 13.50 0.38 -8.52
C LYS A 234 14.54 1.05 -7.60
N SER A 235 14.91 0.40 -6.50
CA SER A 235 15.86 0.94 -5.52
C SER A 235 16.87 -0.12 -5.10
N THR A 236 18.04 0.28 -4.63
CA THR A 236 19.05 -0.65 -4.09
C THR A 236 19.31 -0.45 -2.61
N ASP A 237 18.80 0.64 -2.04
CA ASP A 237 19.08 1.11 -0.68
C ASP A 237 17.85 1.06 0.24
N GLN A 238 16.81 0.31 -0.13
CA GLN A 238 15.56 0.22 0.63
C GLN A 238 15.35 -1.17 1.21
N PHE A 239 14.79 -1.22 2.42
CA PHE A 239 14.39 -2.46 3.09
C PHE A 239 12.95 -2.35 3.59
N VAL A 240 12.14 -3.38 3.40
CA VAL A 240 10.72 -3.39 3.79
C VAL A 240 10.42 -4.57 4.70
N PHE A 241 9.64 -4.30 5.74
CA PHE A 241 9.01 -5.29 6.61
C PHE A 241 7.57 -5.50 6.16
N VAL A 242 7.14 -6.74 6.00
CA VAL A 242 5.77 -7.09 5.60
C VAL A 242 5.20 -8.07 6.61
N LEU A 243 4.23 -7.61 7.40
CA LEU A 243 3.47 -8.41 8.35
C LEU A 243 2.19 -8.93 7.68
N PHE A 244 1.97 -10.23 7.76
CA PHE A 244 0.77 -10.90 7.31
C PHE A 244 -0.13 -11.16 8.53
N ASP A 245 -1.28 -10.50 8.59
CA ASP A 245 -2.32 -10.79 9.58
C ASP A 245 -3.37 -11.72 8.96
N GLY A 246 -3.12 -13.03 9.08
CA GLY A 246 -3.94 -14.07 8.46
C GLY A 246 -4.85 -14.78 9.45
N ASP A 247 -5.39 -15.95 9.12
CA ASP A 247 -6.21 -16.72 10.06
C ASP A 247 -5.41 -17.82 10.79
N THR A 248 -5.80 -18.12 12.03
CA THR A 248 -5.25 -19.26 12.80
C THR A 248 -5.51 -20.62 12.15
N ILE A 249 -6.53 -20.71 11.28
CA ILE A 249 -6.94 -21.95 10.62
C ILE A 249 -6.17 -22.25 9.31
N PHE A 250 -5.34 -21.31 8.84
CA PHE A 250 -4.61 -21.46 7.58
C PHE A 250 -3.72 -22.70 7.51
N PRO A 251 -2.98 -23.09 8.57
CA PRO A 251 -2.21 -24.34 8.54
C PRO A 251 -3.12 -25.56 8.33
N GLN A 252 -4.24 -25.65 9.04
CA GLN A 252 -5.18 -26.77 8.94
C GLN A 252 -5.81 -26.87 7.55
N GLN A 253 -5.99 -25.73 6.87
CA GLN A 253 -6.55 -25.62 5.53
C GLN A 253 -5.50 -25.61 4.40
N ASN A 254 -4.21 -25.77 4.74
CA ASN A 254 -3.09 -25.71 3.81
C ASN A 254 -3.10 -24.42 2.95
N LYS A 255 -3.42 -23.28 3.56
CA LYS A 255 -3.42 -21.96 2.89
C LYS A 255 -2.09 -21.23 2.98
N VAL A 256 -1.24 -21.62 3.94
CA VAL A 256 0.12 -21.08 4.08
C VAL A 256 0.95 -21.32 2.82
N SER A 257 0.83 -22.48 2.19
CA SER A 257 1.55 -22.81 0.95
C SER A 257 1.24 -21.86 -0.21
N ILE A 258 0.01 -21.34 -0.30
CA ILE A 258 -0.38 -20.35 -1.31
C ILE A 258 0.39 -19.03 -1.08
N LEU A 259 0.44 -18.56 0.17
CA LEU A 259 1.20 -17.38 0.55
C LEU A 259 2.70 -17.54 0.23
N ILE A 260 3.29 -18.68 0.57
CA ILE A 260 4.69 -18.98 0.25
C ILE A 260 4.94 -18.99 -1.25
N ASN A 261 4.02 -19.54 -2.05
CA ASN A 261 4.12 -19.52 -3.50
C ASN A 261 4.07 -18.09 -4.06
N TYR A 262 3.23 -17.20 -3.51
CA TYR A 262 3.22 -15.79 -3.90
C TYR A 262 4.55 -15.09 -3.57
N ILE A 263 5.11 -15.32 -2.38
CA ILE A 263 6.41 -14.77 -2.00
C ILE A 263 7.50 -15.24 -2.97
N LYS A 264 7.59 -16.54 -3.24
CA LYS A 264 8.59 -17.14 -4.14
C LYS A 264 8.47 -16.64 -5.59
N SER A 265 7.26 -16.32 -6.03
CA SER A 265 7.00 -15.88 -7.40
C SER A 265 7.52 -14.47 -7.68
N HIS A 266 7.60 -13.61 -6.66
CA HIS A 266 7.92 -12.19 -6.84
C HIS A 266 9.25 -11.75 -6.24
N PHE A 267 9.75 -12.48 -5.24
CA PHE A 267 10.97 -12.12 -4.51
C PHE A 267 12.07 -13.14 -4.75
N VAL A 268 13.26 -12.65 -5.10
CA VAL A 268 14.45 -13.51 -5.24
C VAL A 268 14.82 -14.03 -3.85
N ASN A 269 14.98 -15.35 -3.70
CA ASN A 269 15.27 -16.00 -2.43
C ASN A 269 16.40 -15.31 -1.65
N THR A 270 17.51 -14.96 -2.32
CA THR A 270 18.67 -14.31 -1.71
C THR A 270 18.38 -12.92 -1.15
N GLU A 271 17.33 -12.24 -1.61
CA GLU A 271 16.92 -10.91 -1.15
C GLU A 271 16.01 -10.95 0.09
N ILE A 272 15.51 -12.13 0.46
CA ILE A 272 14.64 -12.30 1.63
C ILE A 272 15.52 -12.58 2.85
N TYR A 273 15.37 -11.81 3.92
CA TYR A 273 15.94 -12.15 5.22
C TYR A 273 15.03 -13.16 5.92
N ARG A 274 15.57 -14.33 6.26
CA ARG A 274 14.82 -15.50 6.75
C ARG A 274 15.20 -15.90 8.17
N PRO A 275 14.37 -16.70 8.87
CA PRO A 275 14.73 -17.31 10.15
C PRO A 275 16.10 -18.01 10.13
N SER A 276 16.42 -18.71 9.04
CA SER A 276 17.71 -19.38 8.85
C SER A 276 18.91 -18.43 8.68
N ASP A 277 18.68 -17.17 8.30
CA ASP A 277 19.72 -16.14 8.29
C ASP A 277 19.95 -15.63 9.71
N LYS A 278 18.89 -15.44 10.50
CA LYS A 278 18.98 -15.00 11.90
C LYS A 278 19.66 -16.03 12.80
N SER A 279 19.45 -17.33 12.57
CA SER A 279 20.09 -18.38 13.38
C SER A 279 21.62 -18.41 13.24
N ARG A 280 22.17 -17.76 12.22
CA ARG A 280 23.63 -17.65 11.98
C ARG A 280 24.27 -16.46 12.72
N THR A 281 23.46 -15.61 13.35
CA THR A 281 23.95 -14.43 14.08
C THR A 281 23.40 -14.42 15.49
N GLU A 282 24.26 -14.10 16.47
CA GLU A 282 23.82 -13.92 17.85
C GLU A 282 22.83 -12.74 17.93
N ASN A 283 23.23 -11.60 17.37
CA ASN A 283 22.47 -10.36 17.39
C ASN A 283 21.57 -10.18 16.16
N TRP A 284 20.53 -9.36 16.30
CA TRP A 284 19.74 -8.88 15.16
C TRP A 284 20.58 -7.92 14.30
N PRO A 285 20.57 -8.04 12.96
CA PRO A 285 21.31 -7.14 12.11
C PRO A 285 20.66 -5.75 12.03
N SER A 286 21.46 -4.75 11.72
CA SER A 286 20.98 -3.44 11.25
C SER A 286 20.52 -3.52 9.81
N ILE A 287 19.66 -2.57 9.38
CA ILE A 287 19.27 -2.47 7.97
C ILE A 287 20.49 -2.27 7.07
N LYS A 288 21.49 -1.51 7.52
CA LYS A 288 22.75 -1.34 6.78
C LYS A 288 23.48 -2.68 6.57
N GLN A 289 23.47 -3.58 7.55
CA GLN A 289 24.04 -4.93 7.39
C GLN A 289 23.20 -5.79 6.46
N LEU A 290 21.87 -5.75 6.59
CA LEU A 290 20.95 -6.46 5.70
C LEU A 290 21.16 -6.07 4.23
N LEU A 291 21.25 -4.77 3.94
CA LEU A 291 21.51 -4.27 2.60
C LEU A 291 22.89 -4.73 2.07
N LYS A 292 23.92 -4.75 2.92
CA LYS A 292 25.24 -5.32 2.55
C LYS A 292 25.17 -6.82 2.25
N MET A 293 24.31 -7.54 2.94
CA MET A 293 23.99 -8.96 2.68
C MET A 293 23.05 -9.15 1.48
N LYS A 294 22.73 -8.07 0.74
CA LYS A 294 21.76 -8.04 -0.37
C LYS A 294 20.33 -8.41 0.05
N LYS A 295 20.01 -8.35 1.34
CA LYS A 295 18.65 -8.53 1.86
C LYS A 295 17.85 -7.24 1.69
N ARG A 296 16.60 -7.35 1.26
CA ARG A 296 15.71 -6.26 0.87
C ARG A 296 14.33 -6.33 1.53
N VAL A 297 13.93 -7.51 1.99
CA VAL A 297 12.61 -7.72 2.60
C VAL A 297 12.69 -8.74 3.73
N MET A 298 11.83 -8.57 4.73
CA MET A 298 11.58 -9.53 5.80
C MET A 298 10.07 -9.70 5.96
N PHE A 299 9.62 -10.95 6.01
CA PHE A 299 8.21 -11.31 6.14
C PHE A 299 7.90 -11.80 7.54
N PHE A 300 6.76 -11.38 8.07
CA PHE A 300 6.26 -11.74 9.40
C PHE A 300 4.86 -12.31 9.30
N THR A 301 4.44 -13.04 10.31
CA THR A 301 3.06 -13.47 10.50
C THR A 301 2.58 -13.13 11.89
N ARG A 302 1.30 -12.73 12.00
CA ARG A 302 0.60 -12.54 13.28
C ARG A 302 0.47 -13.84 14.06
N TYR A 303 0.27 -14.96 13.35
CA TYR A 303 0.10 -16.29 13.91
C TYR A 303 1.28 -17.21 13.55
N ASP A 304 1.46 -18.28 14.32
CA ASP A 304 2.55 -19.22 14.08
C ASP A 304 2.23 -20.16 12.91
N TYR A 305 2.91 -19.93 11.78
CA TYR A 305 2.83 -20.75 10.57
C TYR A 305 4.08 -21.61 10.34
N SER A 306 4.96 -21.73 11.34
CA SER A 306 6.28 -22.38 11.22
C SER A 306 6.26 -23.84 10.74
N THR A 307 5.11 -24.52 10.83
CA THR A 307 4.95 -25.89 10.34
C THR A 307 4.80 -26.00 8.82
N GLN A 308 4.48 -24.90 8.12
CA GLN A 308 4.17 -24.88 6.68
C GLN A 308 4.77 -23.71 5.91
N ASP A 309 5.50 -22.81 6.57
CA ASP A 309 6.03 -21.59 5.96
C ASP A 309 7.33 -21.79 5.15
N GLU A 310 7.86 -23.02 5.14
CA GLU A 310 9.14 -23.39 4.53
C GLU A 310 10.33 -22.50 4.98
N GLY A 311 10.26 -21.93 6.18
CA GLY A 311 11.28 -21.03 6.73
C GLY A 311 11.37 -19.67 6.03
N TYR A 312 10.26 -19.16 5.48
CA TYR A 312 10.18 -17.80 4.91
C TYR A 312 9.66 -16.76 5.90
N LEU A 313 8.90 -17.18 6.91
CA LEU A 313 8.12 -16.28 7.74
C LEU A 313 8.68 -16.25 9.17
N PHE A 314 8.87 -15.05 9.70
CA PHE A 314 9.10 -14.89 11.13
C PHE A 314 7.75 -14.83 11.86
N PHE A 315 7.56 -15.69 12.85
CA PHE A 315 6.46 -15.47 13.79
C PHE A 315 6.74 -14.20 14.59
N ARG A 316 5.83 -13.21 14.52
CA ARG A 316 6.04 -11.86 15.07
C ARG A 316 6.50 -11.87 16.52
N ASP A 317 5.89 -12.71 17.36
CA ASP A 317 6.18 -12.74 18.79
C ASP A 317 7.62 -13.21 19.10
N ASN A 318 8.27 -13.87 18.14
CA ASN A 318 9.68 -14.26 18.23
C ASN A 318 10.65 -13.18 17.73
N VAL A 319 10.17 -12.01 17.30
CA VAL A 319 10.99 -10.90 16.81
C VAL A 319 10.96 -9.72 17.77
N CYS A 320 12.10 -9.45 18.41
CA CYS A 320 12.37 -8.22 19.16
C CYS A 320 11.32 -7.86 20.23
N ASN A 321 10.62 -8.84 20.84
CA ASN A 321 9.53 -8.59 21.80
C ASN A 321 8.56 -7.52 21.29
N SER A 322 8.14 -7.64 20.02
CA SER A 322 7.38 -6.64 19.28
C SER A 322 6.19 -6.12 20.10
N ILE A 323 5.99 -4.80 20.08
CA ILE A 323 4.90 -4.15 20.79
C ILE A 323 4.19 -3.15 19.89
N GLU A 324 2.89 -3.02 20.08
CA GLU A 324 2.03 -2.13 19.30
C GLU A 324 1.27 -1.19 20.22
N PRO A 325 1.92 -0.09 20.66
CA PRO A 325 1.23 0.91 21.43
C PRO A 325 0.19 1.63 20.55
N SER A 326 -1.04 1.71 21.06
CA SER A 326 -2.14 2.42 20.43
C SER A 326 -2.15 3.91 20.77
N LEU A 327 -2.56 4.74 19.81
CA LEU A 327 -2.79 6.17 20.00
C LEU A 327 -3.89 6.48 21.06
N PRO A 328 -3.88 7.70 21.65
CA PRO A 328 -3.10 8.86 21.28
C PRO A 328 -1.77 8.92 22.05
N LEU A 329 -0.79 9.61 21.47
CA LEU A 329 0.45 9.96 22.15
C LEU A 329 0.27 11.33 22.83
N SER A 330 0.60 11.45 24.11
CA SER A 330 0.58 12.72 24.82
C SER A 330 1.57 13.71 24.21
N LYS A 331 1.31 15.01 24.43
CA LYS A 331 2.17 16.08 23.90
C LYS A 331 3.57 15.99 24.50
N TYR A 332 4.54 16.56 23.78
CA TYR A 332 5.89 16.77 24.31
C TYR A 332 5.83 17.61 25.61
N PRO A 333 6.68 17.33 26.62
CA PRO A 333 7.77 16.35 26.63
C PRO A 333 7.39 14.93 27.04
N GLU A 334 6.16 14.70 27.49
CA GLU A 334 5.77 13.42 28.09
C GLU A 334 5.80 12.27 27.10
N CYS A 335 5.26 12.48 25.89
CA CYS A 335 5.28 11.51 24.79
C CYS A 335 4.92 10.09 25.26
N LYS A 336 3.78 10.01 25.97
CA LYS A 336 3.23 8.82 26.61
C LYS A 336 1.99 8.37 25.84
N PHE A 337 1.94 7.11 25.45
CA PHE A 337 0.77 6.49 24.86
C PHE A 337 -0.32 6.36 25.93
N THR A 338 -1.40 7.13 25.80
CA THR A 338 -2.38 7.30 26.88
C THR A 338 -3.07 5.98 27.24
N LYS A 339 -3.35 5.13 26.24
CA LYS A 339 -4.01 3.82 26.44
C LYS A 339 -3.12 2.82 27.18
N SER A 340 -1.87 2.65 26.73
CA SER A 340 -0.96 1.64 27.29
C SER A 340 -0.14 2.15 28.47
N GLY A 341 -0.10 3.46 28.68
CA GLY A 341 0.75 4.09 29.67
C GLY A 341 2.24 4.07 29.34
N LEU A 342 2.64 3.55 28.17
CA LEU A 342 4.03 3.45 27.74
C LEU A 342 4.56 4.80 27.29
N THR A 343 5.83 5.07 27.53
CA THR A 343 6.58 6.20 27.00
C THR A 343 7.41 5.77 25.81
N THR A 344 7.89 6.72 25.02
CA THR A 344 8.88 6.44 23.96
C THR A 344 10.16 5.77 24.47
N LYS A 345 10.49 5.91 25.77
CA LYS A 345 11.64 5.20 26.37
C LYS A 345 11.36 3.72 26.60
N ASP A 346 10.11 3.35 26.89
CA ASP A 346 9.73 1.96 27.12
C ASP A 346 9.78 1.11 25.84
N LEU A 347 9.89 1.77 24.68
CA LEU A 347 10.02 1.16 23.36
C LEU A 347 11.48 0.88 22.96
N TYR A 348 12.48 1.33 23.74
CA TYR A 348 13.87 1.00 23.44
C TYR A 348 14.09 -0.53 23.45
N ASN A 349 14.89 -1.01 22.49
CA ASN A 349 15.17 -2.44 22.27
C ASN A 349 13.95 -3.29 21.89
N ARG A 350 12.85 -2.67 21.46
CA ARG A 350 11.70 -3.34 20.88
C ARG A 350 11.48 -2.90 19.44
N LEU A 351 11.00 -3.83 18.61
CA LEU A 351 10.39 -3.44 17.35
C LEU A 351 8.98 -2.92 17.64
N ASP A 352 8.83 -1.60 17.65
CA ASP A 352 7.54 -0.95 17.88
C ASP A 352 6.88 -0.45 16.59
N ARG A 353 5.56 -0.46 16.60
CA ARG A 353 4.72 0.16 15.58
C ARG A 353 3.56 0.88 16.26
N VAL A 354 3.40 2.17 15.98
CA VAL A 354 2.26 2.94 16.47
C VAL A 354 1.04 2.59 15.63
N LEU A 355 -0.04 2.17 16.29
CA LEU A 355 -1.29 1.82 15.62
C LEU A 355 -2.30 2.96 15.70
N SER A 356 -2.90 3.25 14.56
CA SER A 356 -4.12 4.04 14.40
C SER A 356 -5.09 3.24 13.53
N THR A 357 -6.37 3.24 13.89
CA THR A 357 -7.41 2.61 13.08
C THR A 357 -8.53 3.60 12.87
N GLU A 358 -8.96 3.74 11.62
CA GLU A 358 -10.13 4.51 11.27
C GLU A 358 -11.38 3.62 11.11
N LEU A 359 -11.22 2.29 11.21
CA LEU A 359 -12.31 1.35 10.98
C LEU A 359 -13.45 1.53 11.97
N ARG A 360 -14.67 1.50 11.48
CA ARG A 360 -15.88 1.60 12.30
C ARG A 360 -17.03 0.85 11.64
N TYR A 361 -17.69 0.00 12.40
CA TYR A 361 -18.85 -0.78 12.00
C TYR A 361 -20.02 -0.45 12.93
N GLY A 362 -20.71 0.65 12.64
CA GLY A 362 -21.78 1.18 13.49
C GLY A 362 -21.27 1.64 14.85
N LEU A 363 -21.81 1.04 15.91
CA LEU A 363 -21.35 1.27 17.28
C LEU A 363 -20.02 0.60 17.61
N ILE A 364 -19.50 -0.29 16.75
CA ILE A 364 -18.27 -1.03 17.01
C ILE A 364 -17.09 -0.31 16.35
N ASN A 365 -16.06 0.01 17.13
CA ASN A 365 -14.84 0.65 16.66
C ASN A 365 -13.85 -0.36 16.04
N GLY A 366 -12.70 0.12 15.56
CA GLY A 366 -11.69 -0.73 14.93
C GLY A 366 -11.00 -1.72 15.86
N ASP A 367 -11.12 -1.54 17.18
CA ASP A 367 -10.64 -2.46 18.21
C ASP A 367 -11.68 -3.56 18.54
N GLY A 368 -12.88 -3.51 17.93
CA GLY A 368 -14.00 -4.41 18.24
C GLY A 368 -14.80 -4.02 19.49
N GLU A 369 -14.60 -2.82 20.02
CA GLU A 369 -15.27 -2.31 21.23
C GLU A 369 -16.45 -1.39 20.89
N LEU A 370 -17.42 -1.28 21.80
CA LEU A 370 -18.53 -0.32 21.66
C LEU A 370 -18.04 1.13 21.88
N GLY A 371 -18.37 2.01 20.95
CA GLY A 371 -18.06 3.44 20.99
C GLY A 371 -17.37 3.94 19.71
N PRO A 372 -17.04 5.24 19.63
CA PRO A 372 -16.25 5.76 18.53
C PRO A 372 -14.80 5.26 18.59
N ASN A 373 -14.06 5.38 17.48
CA ASN A 373 -12.59 5.34 17.55
C ASN A 373 -12.15 6.50 18.42
N ILE A 374 -11.68 6.18 19.62
CA ILE A 374 -11.37 7.19 20.62
C ILE A 374 -10.13 8.01 20.19
N ASN A 375 -9.32 7.50 19.23
CA ASN A 375 -8.05 8.09 18.81
C ASN A 375 -7.67 7.75 17.35
N VAL A 376 -8.01 8.65 16.42
CA VAL A 376 -7.42 8.71 15.07
C VAL A 376 -6.21 9.61 15.09
#